data_AF-B8CUN5-F1
#
_entry.id   AF-B8CUN5-F1
#
_cell.length_a   1.000
_cell.length_b   1.000
_cell.length_c   1.000
_cell.angle_alpha   90.00
_cell.angle_beta   90.00
_cell.angle_gamma   90.00
#
_symmetry.space_group_name_H-M   'P 1'
#
loop_
_entity.id
_entity.type
_entity.pdbx_description
1 polymer ?
#
loop_
_entity_poly.entity_id
_entity_poly.type
_entity_poly.pdbx_seq_one_letter_code
_entity_poly.pdbx_strand_id
1 'polypeptide(L)'
;MAITFNHLNLLTSEHSDAMYLLTEVLELTDGRRPRFPFKGQWLYQGDQALIHMIESDVPQCRIGHVAFDTDMSLEALTLKLQSSSIKYNVRQVPDSNVIQVFVRAGEVVFELITLDTPSQQHFDVFSQHQELL
;
A
#
# COMPACT_ATOMS: atom_id res chain seq x y z
N MET A 1 -19.93 1.93 4.80
CA MET A 1 -18.48 1.83 4.56
C MET A 1 -17.83 1.60 5.89
N ALA A 2 -17.48 0.34 6.14
CA ALA A 2 -16.53 0.00 7.18
C ALA A 2 -15.12 0.05 6.58
N ILE A 3 -14.15 0.48 7.38
CA ILE A 3 -12.73 0.37 7.03
C ILE A 3 -12.01 -0.37 8.16
N THR A 4 -11.01 -1.17 7.80
CA THR A 4 -10.13 -1.84 8.76
C THR A 4 -8.70 -1.48 8.44
N PHE A 5 -7.89 -1.15 9.45
CA PHE A 5 -6.47 -0.92 9.24
C PHE A 5 -5.82 -2.16 8.63
N ASN A 6 -5.06 -1.98 7.56
CA ASN A 6 -4.38 -3.07 6.87
C ASN A 6 -2.87 -3.02 7.18
N HIS A 7 -2.19 -1.98 6.70
CA HIS A 7 -0.74 -1.85 6.86
C HIS A 7 -0.27 -0.40 6.85
N LEU A 8 0.98 -0.21 7.27
CA LEU A 8 1.74 1.03 7.08
C LEU A 8 2.82 0.79 6.03
N ASN A 9 2.99 1.73 5.10
CA ASN A 9 4.14 1.74 4.21
C ASN A 9 5.20 2.73 4.70
N LEU A 10 6.45 2.26 4.70
CA LEU A 10 7.60 3.07 5.05
C LEU A 10 8.62 3.06 3.92
N LEU A 11 9.18 4.23 3.63
CA LEU A 11 10.29 4.40 2.72
C LEU A 11 11.55 4.56 3.55
N THR A 12 12.51 3.66 3.35
CA THR A 12 13.74 3.66 4.14
C THR A 12 14.90 3.00 3.40
N SER A 13 16.11 3.07 3.97
CA SER A 13 17.25 2.25 3.57
C SER A 13 17.30 0.92 4.33
N GLU A 14 17.87 -0.11 3.70
CA GLU A 14 17.99 -1.48 4.24
C GLU A 14 18.63 -1.52 5.65
N HIS A 15 19.55 -0.60 5.95
CA HIS A 15 20.30 -0.55 7.21
C HIS A 15 19.88 0.60 8.14
N SER A 16 18.60 0.98 8.08
CA SER A 16 18.06 2.08 8.91
C SER A 16 17.72 1.65 10.34
N ASP A 17 17.72 2.61 11.27
CA ASP A 17 17.24 2.42 12.65
C ASP A 17 15.79 1.90 12.70
N ALA A 18 14.96 2.31 11.73
CA ALA A 18 13.60 1.83 11.58
C ALA A 18 13.55 0.33 11.27
N MET A 19 14.44 -0.16 10.40
CA MET A 19 14.55 -1.59 10.11
C MET A 19 14.91 -2.37 11.39
N TYR A 20 15.95 -1.91 12.10
CA TYR A 20 16.37 -2.54 13.36
C TYR A 20 15.26 -2.56 14.41
N LEU A 21 14.54 -1.44 14.59
CA LEU A 21 13.40 -1.37 15.50
C LEU A 21 12.31 -2.38 15.13
N LEU A 22 11.96 -2.49 13.83
CA LEU A 22 10.87 -3.33 13.38
C LEU A 22 11.23 -4.83 13.44
N THR A 23 12.45 -5.21 13.08
CA THR A 23 12.85 -6.63 13.01
C THR A 23 13.46 -7.14 14.31
N GLU A 24 14.32 -6.37 14.98
CA GLU A 24 15.07 -6.85 16.14
C GLU A 24 14.39 -6.53 17.47
N VAL A 25 13.70 -5.39 17.56
CA VAL A 25 13.04 -4.97 18.81
C VAL A 25 11.58 -5.37 18.84
N LEU A 26 10.87 -5.22 17.73
CA LEU A 26 9.46 -5.59 17.59
C LEU A 26 9.25 -6.99 17.00
N GLU A 27 10.34 -7.67 16.63
CA GLU A 27 10.35 -9.07 16.19
C GLU A 27 9.42 -9.35 14.99
N LEU A 28 9.20 -8.36 14.12
CA LEU A 28 8.48 -8.57 12.87
C LEU A 28 9.35 -9.36 11.89
N THR A 29 8.75 -10.33 11.22
CA THR A 29 9.48 -11.25 10.33
C THR A 29 9.25 -10.90 8.87
N ASP A 30 10.29 -10.99 8.04
CA ASP A 30 10.13 -10.91 6.60
C ASP A 30 9.23 -12.05 6.09
N GLY A 31 8.37 -11.74 5.12
CA GLY A 31 7.36 -12.68 4.65
C GLY A 31 6.97 -12.50 3.18
N ARG A 32 5.82 -13.09 2.81
CA ARG A 32 5.41 -13.14 1.40
C ARG A 32 5.20 -11.74 0.85
N ARG A 33 5.84 -11.45 -0.28
CA ARG A 33 5.71 -10.19 -1.02
C ARG A 33 5.24 -10.45 -2.45
N PRO A 34 4.22 -9.73 -2.96
CA PRO A 34 3.91 -9.72 -4.39
C PRO A 34 5.13 -9.33 -5.23
N ARG A 35 5.15 -9.70 -6.51
CA ARG A 35 6.26 -9.43 -7.43
C ARG A 35 6.25 -7.97 -7.91
N PHE A 36 6.41 -7.03 -6.99
CA PHE A 36 6.53 -5.62 -7.29
C PHE A 36 7.85 -5.33 -8.02
N PRO A 37 7.88 -4.35 -8.95
CA PRO A 37 9.07 -4.00 -9.74
C PRO A 37 10.12 -3.21 -8.95
N PHE A 38 9.87 -2.92 -7.67
CA PHE A 38 10.77 -2.19 -6.78
C PHE A 38 11.23 -3.07 -5.62
N LYS A 39 12.36 -2.68 -5.02
CA LYS A 39 12.93 -3.39 -3.86
C LYS A 39 12.21 -3.03 -2.56
N GLY A 40 12.29 -3.93 -1.59
CA GLY A 40 11.56 -3.81 -0.33
C GLY A 40 11.16 -5.15 0.27
N GLN A 41 10.58 -5.08 1.47
CA GLN A 41 10.20 -6.20 2.31
C GLN A 41 8.78 -6.04 2.83
N TRP A 42 8.11 -7.15 3.10
CA TRP A 42 6.89 -7.15 3.89
C TRP A 42 7.20 -7.75 5.25
N LEU A 43 7.00 -6.96 6.29
CA LEU A 43 7.20 -7.40 7.66
C LEU A 43 5.86 -7.82 8.27
N TYR A 44 5.87 -9.02 8.86
CA TYR A 44 4.71 -9.73 9.37
C TYR A 44 4.76 -9.86 10.89
N GLN A 45 3.57 -9.86 11.49
CA GLN A 45 3.34 -10.35 12.84
C GLN A 45 2.52 -11.64 12.75
N GLY A 46 3.17 -12.78 12.96
CA GLY A 46 2.57 -14.08 12.65
C GLY A 46 2.16 -14.14 11.18
N ASP A 47 0.88 -14.38 10.90
CA ASP A 47 0.35 -14.47 9.54
C ASP A 47 -0.13 -13.13 8.96
N GLN A 48 -0.05 -12.04 9.74
CA GLN A 48 -0.55 -10.72 9.33
C GLN A 48 0.58 -9.83 8.82
N ALA A 49 0.49 -9.42 7.56
CA ALA A 49 1.35 -8.38 6.99
C ALA A 49 1.02 -7.03 7.65
N LEU A 50 2.01 -6.37 8.26
CA LEU A 50 1.80 -5.10 8.98
C LEU A 50 2.55 -3.92 8.37
N ILE A 51 3.78 -4.14 7.91
CA ILE A 51 4.62 -3.06 7.39
C ILE A 51 5.14 -3.41 6.00
N HIS A 52 4.85 -2.57 5.01
CA HIS A 52 5.47 -2.65 3.69
C HIS A 52 6.66 -1.69 3.67
N MET A 53 7.87 -2.23 3.73
CA MET A 53 9.09 -1.45 3.60
C MET A 53 9.45 -1.35 2.13
N ILE A 54 9.60 -0.13 1.62
CA ILE A 54 10.11 0.14 0.27
C ILE A 54 11.49 0.75 0.40
N GLU A 55 12.47 0.16 -0.28
CA GLU A 55 13.81 0.72 -0.34
C GLU A 55 13.80 2.06 -1.08
N SER A 56 14.48 3.06 -0.52
CA SER A 56 14.70 4.34 -1.18
C SER A 56 15.97 5.02 -0.70
N ASP A 57 16.52 5.89 -1.53
CA ASP A 57 17.75 6.64 -1.25
C ASP A 57 17.55 7.81 -0.25
N VAL A 58 16.41 7.85 0.43
CA VAL A 58 16.08 8.95 1.35
C VAL A 58 16.84 8.73 2.66
N PRO A 59 17.51 9.77 3.19
CA PRO A 59 18.37 9.62 4.37
C PRO A 59 17.57 9.37 5.65
N GLN A 60 16.27 9.62 5.67
CA GLN A 60 15.40 9.45 6.84
C GLN A 60 14.18 8.62 6.49
N CYS A 61 13.87 7.65 7.34
CA CYS A 61 12.65 6.87 7.25
C CYS A 61 11.43 7.80 7.23
N ARG A 62 10.53 7.60 6.27
CA ARG A 62 9.27 8.35 6.15
C ARG A 62 8.10 7.43 5.91
N ILE A 63 6.92 7.88 6.30
CA ILE A 63 5.66 7.23 5.92
C ILE A 63 5.42 7.48 4.43
N GLY A 64 5.15 6.41 3.69
CA GLY A 64 4.65 6.47 2.32
C GLY A 64 3.15 6.65 2.32
N HIS A 65 2.45 5.65 2.87
CA HIS A 65 1.00 5.64 2.96
C HIS A 65 0.51 4.83 4.16
N VAL A 66 -0.75 5.06 4.49
CA VAL A 66 -1.53 4.22 5.40
C VAL A 66 -2.61 3.50 4.59
N ALA A 67 -2.73 2.19 4.79
CA ALA A 67 -3.65 1.37 4.04
C ALA A 67 -4.83 0.88 4.89
N PHE A 68 -6.00 0.83 4.26
CA PHE A 68 -7.21 0.30 4.85
C PHE A 68 -7.92 -0.64 3.87
N ASP A 69 -8.36 -1.79 4.36
CA ASP A 69 -9.37 -2.58 3.66
C ASP A 69 -10.72 -1.87 3.74
N THR A 70 -11.49 -1.93 2.66
CA THR A 70 -12.87 -1.41 2.60
C THR A 70 -13.85 -2.50 2.16
N ASP A 71 -15.04 -2.48 2.75
CA ASP A 71 -16.17 -3.32 2.34
C ASP A 71 -16.85 -2.85 1.03
N MET A 72 -16.39 -1.72 0.48
CA MET A 72 -16.95 -1.11 -0.71
C MET A 72 -16.29 -1.65 -1.97
N SER A 73 -17.09 -1.98 -2.98
CA SER A 73 -16.63 -2.29 -4.33
C SER A 73 -15.88 -1.10 -4.96
N LEU A 74 -14.97 -1.37 -5.89
CA LEU A 74 -14.27 -0.34 -6.67
C LEU A 74 -15.22 0.69 -7.32
N GLU A 75 -16.32 0.24 -7.93
CA GLU A 75 -17.30 1.13 -8.57
C GLU A 75 -17.89 2.13 -7.57
N ALA A 76 -18.47 1.64 -6.47
CA ALA A 76 -19.05 2.50 -5.44
C ALA A 76 -18.02 3.45 -4.81
N LEU A 77 -16.78 3.00 -4.60
CA LEU A 77 -15.71 3.83 -4.04
C LEU A 77 -15.32 4.96 -5.00
N THR A 78 -15.08 4.64 -6.26
CA THR A 78 -14.67 5.62 -7.28
C THR A 78 -15.78 6.62 -7.57
N LEU A 79 -17.05 6.19 -7.65
CA LEU A 79 -18.21 7.09 -7.75
C LEU A 79 -18.25 8.11 -6.60
N LYS A 80 -18.00 7.65 -5.37
CA LYS A 80 -17.96 8.53 -4.21
C LYS A 80 -16.81 9.55 -4.29
N LEU A 81 -15.60 9.10 -4.65
CA LEU A 81 -14.44 9.99 -4.81
C LEU A 81 -14.67 11.03 -5.92
N GLN A 82 -15.23 10.61 -7.06
CA GLN A 82 -15.60 11.48 -8.18
C GLN A 82 -16.64 12.52 -7.78
N SER A 83 -17.70 12.11 -7.06
CA SER A 83 -18.75 13.03 -6.59
C SER A 83 -18.21 14.14 -5.66
N SER A 84 -17.10 13.85 -4.98
CA SER A 84 -16.41 14.78 -4.09
C SER A 84 -15.24 15.50 -4.77
N SER A 85 -15.03 15.31 -6.08
CA SER A 85 -13.91 15.88 -6.85
C SER A 85 -12.53 15.57 -6.26
N ILE A 86 -12.39 14.43 -5.59
CA ILE A 86 -11.13 13.96 -5.03
C ILE A 86 -10.37 13.21 -6.13
N LYS A 87 -9.11 13.61 -6.36
CA LYS A 87 -8.22 12.90 -7.29
C LYS A 87 -7.74 11.59 -6.66
N TYR A 88 -7.67 10.55 -7.47
CA TYR A 88 -7.20 9.23 -7.06
C TYR A 88 -6.52 8.49 -8.20
N ASN A 89 -5.69 7.51 -7.86
CA ASN A 89 -5.09 6.56 -8.79
C ASN A 89 -5.56 5.15 -8.43
N VAL A 90 -5.79 4.31 -9.45
CA VAL A 90 -6.14 2.90 -9.25
C VAL A 90 -4.99 2.03 -9.76
N ARG A 91 -4.62 1.03 -8.97
CA ARG A 91 -3.59 0.04 -9.31
C ARG A 91 -4.05 -1.36 -8.95
N GLN A 92 -3.61 -2.33 -9.73
CA GLN A 92 -3.78 -3.75 -9.41
C GLN A 92 -2.49 -4.30 -8.79
N VAL A 93 -2.63 -5.02 -7.69
CA VAL A 93 -1.52 -5.75 -7.08
C VAL A 93 -1.11 -6.91 -8.01
N PRO A 94 0.18 -7.07 -8.35
CA PRO A 94 0.64 -8.12 -9.25
C PRO A 94 0.16 -9.51 -8.81
N ASP A 95 -0.21 -10.34 -9.78
CA ASP A 95 -0.62 -11.74 -9.59
C ASP A 95 -1.83 -11.92 -8.65
N SER A 96 -2.72 -10.93 -8.53
CA SER A 96 -3.92 -11.01 -7.67
C SER A 96 -5.11 -10.19 -8.20
N ASN A 97 -6.29 -10.40 -7.60
CA ASN A 97 -7.50 -9.60 -7.86
C ASN A 97 -7.64 -8.40 -6.91
N VAL A 98 -6.60 -8.10 -6.13
CA VAL A 98 -6.60 -6.99 -5.18
C VAL A 98 -6.37 -5.68 -5.94
N ILE A 99 -7.27 -4.73 -5.72
CA ILE A 99 -7.20 -3.38 -6.27
C ILE A 99 -6.91 -2.40 -5.16
N GLN A 100 -6.01 -1.46 -5.43
CA GLN A 100 -5.60 -0.40 -4.54
C GLN A 100 -6.01 0.95 -5.14
N VAL A 101 -6.75 1.73 -4.37
CA VAL A 101 -7.14 3.10 -4.72
C VAL A 101 -6.36 4.07 -3.85
N PHE A 102 -5.46 4.82 -4.46
CA PHE A 102 -4.59 5.78 -3.78
C PHE A 102 -5.20 7.18 -3.80
N VAL A 103 -5.30 7.80 -2.64
CA VAL A 103 -5.83 9.15 -2.44
C VAL A 103 -4.82 9.97 -1.65
N ARG A 104 -4.39 11.10 -2.20
CA ARG A 104 -3.49 12.03 -1.50
C ARG A 104 -4.30 13.07 -0.71
N ALA A 105 -3.98 13.23 0.56
CA ALA A 105 -4.52 14.26 1.46
C ALA A 105 -3.36 15.00 2.14
N GLY A 106 -2.87 16.06 1.48
CA GLY A 106 -1.64 16.75 1.89
C GLY A 106 -0.42 15.85 1.72
N GLU A 107 0.38 15.71 2.77
CA GLU A 107 1.58 14.87 2.80
C GLU A 107 1.27 13.37 2.97
N VAL A 108 0.04 13.02 3.34
CA VAL A 108 -0.35 11.63 3.60
C VAL A 108 -1.05 11.05 2.38
N VAL A 109 -0.65 9.83 2.02
CA VAL A 109 -1.36 9.01 1.03
C VAL A 109 -2.18 7.96 1.77
N PHE A 110 -3.45 7.85 1.41
CA PHE A 110 -4.34 6.78 1.84
C PHE A 110 -4.44 5.74 0.73
N GLU A 111 -4.16 4.49 1.06
CA GLU A 111 -4.40 3.35 0.18
C GLU A 111 -5.69 2.65 0.62
N LEU A 112 -6.67 2.56 -0.27
CA LEU A 112 -7.92 1.85 0.00
C LEU A 112 -7.91 0.54 -0.80
N ILE A 113 -7.89 -0.57 -0.08
CA ILE A 113 -7.84 -1.92 -0.63
C ILE A 113 -9.26 -2.43 -0.83
N THR A 114 -9.59 -2.76 -2.07
CA THR A 114 -10.86 -3.35 -2.47
C THR A 114 -10.62 -4.54 -3.40
N LEU A 115 -11.66 -5.29 -3.68
CA LEU A 115 -11.63 -6.39 -4.65
C LEU A 115 -12.29 -5.91 -5.94
N ASP A 116 -11.69 -6.29 -7.07
CA ASP A 116 -12.40 -6.14 -8.34
C ASP A 116 -13.49 -7.20 -8.45
N THR A 117 -14.67 -6.79 -8.89
CA THR A 117 -15.65 -7.74 -9.42
C THR A 117 -15.31 -7.88 -10.88
N PRO A 118 -15.15 -9.09 -11.46
CA PRO A 118 -14.60 -9.29 -12.80
C PRO A 118 -15.42 -8.54 -13.85
N SER A 119 -15.02 -7.30 -14.06
CA SER A 119 -15.39 -6.45 -15.17
C SER A 119 -14.14 -6.39 -16.04
N GLN A 120 -14.29 -6.29 -17.35
CA GLN A 120 -13.18 -6.41 -18.31
C GLN A 120 -12.20 -5.21 -18.27
N GLN A 121 -12.12 -4.48 -17.16
CA GLN A 121 -11.26 -3.32 -16.97
C GLN A 121 -9.86 -3.78 -16.58
N HIS A 122 -8.89 -3.43 -17.44
CA HIS A 122 -7.48 -3.59 -17.13
C HIS A 122 -7.00 -2.33 -16.40
N PHE A 123 -6.53 -2.49 -15.17
CA PHE A 123 -5.88 -1.41 -14.42
C PHE A 123 -4.37 -1.46 -14.63
N ASP A 124 -3.72 -0.31 -14.53
CA ASP A 124 -2.27 -0.28 -14.50
C ASP A 124 -1.76 -1.12 -13.33
N VAL A 125 -0.83 -2.02 -13.64
CA VAL A 125 0.01 -2.67 -12.63
C VAL A 125 1.17 -1.72 -12.31
N PHE A 126 1.73 -1.83 -11.11
CA PHE A 126 2.91 -1.06 -10.71
C PHE A 126 4.04 -1.19 -11.73
N SER A 127 4.57 -0.05 -12.17
CA SER A 127 5.70 0.04 -13.10
C SER A 127 6.97 0.60 -12.45
N GLN A 128 6.85 1.42 -11.39
CA GLN A 128 7.94 2.03 -10.57
C GLN A 128 7.41 2.45 -9.17
N HIS A 129 8.20 3.17 -8.35
CA HIS A 129 7.81 3.83 -7.07
C HIS A 129 6.77 4.97 -7.24
N GLN A 130 5.76 4.77 -8.10
CA GLN A 130 4.75 5.78 -8.45
C GLN A 130 3.54 5.78 -7.52
N GLU A 131 3.55 4.98 -6.45
CA GLU A 131 2.55 5.02 -5.35
C GLU A 131 2.41 6.43 -4.75
N LEU A 132 3.45 7.26 -4.90
CA LEU A 132 3.60 8.54 -4.20
C LEU A 132 3.63 9.75 -5.14
N LEU A 133 3.05 9.68 -6.34
CA LEU A 133 2.77 10.86 -7.17
C LEU A 133 1.29 11.25 -7.05
#